data_AF-A0A946MBF1-F1
#
_entry.id   AF-A0A946MBF1-F1
#
_cell.length_a   1.000
_cell.length_b   1.000
_cell.length_c   1.000
_cell.angle_alpha   90.00
_cell.angle_beta   90.00
_cell.angle_gamma   90.00
#
_symmetry.space_group_name_H-M   'P 1'
#
loop_
_entity.id
_entity.type
_entity.pdbx_description
1 polymer ?
#
loop_
_entity_poly.entity_id
_entity_poly.type
_entity_poly.pdbx_seq_one_letter_code
_entity_poly.pdbx_strand_id
1 'polypeptide(L)'
;GSGYRQGKFLSALKPESAWENERLELWIEGVETPHRVMRVRQITGQLARRIVCHANTGDSYQRGEQFGMIKLGSRTELIIPREEGLELVVEIGTKVQAGSSIIARYVD
;
A
#
# COMPACT_ATOMS: atom_id res chain seq x y z
N GLY A 1 10.00 -4.29 -6.41
CA GLY A 1 10.16 -5.64 -5.82
C GLY A 1 8.89 -6.06 -5.10
N SER A 2 8.69 -7.34 -4.80
CA SER A 2 7.49 -7.84 -4.11
C SER A 2 7.82 -8.89 -3.04
N GLY A 3 6.94 -9.02 -2.05
CA GLY A 3 7.07 -10.00 -0.96
C GLY A 3 5.69 -10.49 -0.51
N TYR A 4 5.53 -11.80 -0.40
CA TYR A 4 4.28 -12.43 0.05
C TYR A 4 4.50 -13.18 1.35
N ARG A 5 3.54 -13.09 2.27
CA ARG A 5 3.53 -13.87 3.51
C ARG A 5 2.14 -14.41 3.77
N GLN A 6 2.04 -15.73 3.86
CA GLN A 6 0.85 -16.41 4.37
C GLN A 6 0.65 -16.08 5.87
N GLY A 7 -0.60 -16.00 6.29
CA GLY A 7 -0.92 -15.69 7.68
C GLY A 7 -2.35 -16.03 8.06
N LYS A 8 -2.81 -15.44 9.15
CA LYS A 8 -4.16 -15.58 9.70
C LYS A 8 -5.15 -14.63 9.00
N PHE A 9 -6.40 -14.70 9.43
CA PHE A 9 -7.49 -13.83 8.98
C PHE A 9 -8.16 -13.16 10.19
N LEU A 10 -7.37 -12.46 11.00
CA LEU A 10 -7.88 -11.63 12.09
C LEU A 10 -8.64 -10.43 11.51
N SER A 11 -9.54 -9.82 12.28
CA SER A 11 -10.16 -8.54 11.88
C SER A 11 -9.08 -7.49 11.58
N ALA A 12 -9.19 -6.80 10.45
CA ALA A 12 -8.24 -5.76 10.03
C ALA A 12 -8.18 -4.55 10.98
N LEU A 13 -9.16 -4.42 11.88
CA LEU A 13 -9.21 -3.42 12.94
C LEU A 13 -8.29 -3.75 14.13
N LYS A 14 -7.88 -5.01 14.28
CA LYS A 14 -7.00 -5.44 15.37
C LYS A 14 -5.55 -5.09 15.05
N PRO A 15 -4.76 -4.46 15.94
CA PRO A 15 -3.36 -4.11 15.67
C PRO A 15 -2.50 -5.32 15.24
N GLU A 16 -2.73 -6.48 15.84
CA GLU A 16 -1.98 -7.72 15.57
C GLU A 16 -2.14 -8.21 14.13
N SER A 17 -3.23 -7.83 13.44
CA SER A 17 -3.44 -8.14 12.03
C SER A 17 -2.30 -7.63 11.14
N ALA A 18 -1.58 -6.58 11.55
CA ALA A 18 -0.42 -6.08 10.82
C ALA A 18 0.70 -7.11 10.67
N TRP A 19 0.84 -7.98 11.67
CA TRP A 19 1.96 -8.91 11.79
C TRP A 19 1.52 -10.35 11.56
N GLU A 20 0.28 -10.69 11.88
CA GLU A 20 -0.20 -12.07 11.85
C GLU A 20 -0.96 -12.43 10.58
N ASN A 21 -1.60 -11.46 9.91
CA ASN A 21 -2.44 -11.76 8.77
C ASN A 21 -1.65 -11.99 7.48
N GLU A 22 -2.27 -12.73 6.56
CA GLU A 22 -1.76 -12.87 5.20
C GLU A 22 -1.60 -11.48 4.56
N ARG A 23 -0.46 -11.27 3.93
CA ARG A 23 -0.11 -9.97 3.33
C ARG A 23 0.75 -10.09 2.09
N LEU A 24 0.57 -9.12 1.21
CA LEU A 24 1.44 -8.84 0.07
C LEU A 24 2.06 -7.46 0.25
N GLU A 25 3.34 -7.33 -0.03
CA GLU A 25 4.09 -6.08 0.00
C GLU A 25 4.69 -5.82 -1.38
N LEU A 26 4.56 -4.58 -1.86
CA LEU A 26 5.17 -4.09 -3.08
C LEU A 26 6.07 -2.91 -2.75
N TRP A 27 7.29 -2.93 -3.27
CA TRP A 27 8.22 -1.80 -3.27
C TRP A 27 8.17 -1.14 -4.64
N ILE A 28 7.82 0.14 -4.63
CA ILE A 28 7.66 0.99 -5.80
C ILE A 28 8.71 2.09 -5.70
N GLU A 29 9.46 2.30 -6.78
CA GLU A 29 10.49 3.31 -6.89
C GLU A 29 10.03 4.41 -7.85
N GLY A 30 10.23 5.66 -7.47
CA GLY A 30 9.97 6.81 -8.33
C GLY A 30 10.95 6.87 -9.50
N VAL A 31 10.47 7.27 -10.67
CA VAL A 31 11.30 7.41 -11.88
C VAL A 31 12.17 8.66 -11.86
N GLU A 32 11.83 9.66 -11.06
CA GLU A 32 12.57 10.91 -10.92
C GLU A 32 13.58 10.83 -9.77
N THR A 33 14.77 11.41 -9.97
CA THR A 33 15.78 11.60 -8.91
C THR A 33 15.15 12.34 -7.72
N PRO A 34 15.29 11.86 -6.47
CA PRO A 34 16.27 10.88 -5.99
C PRO A 34 15.79 9.42 -5.96
N HIS A 35 14.86 9.02 -6.83
CA HIS A 35 14.32 7.65 -6.90
C HIS A 35 13.65 7.21 -5.59
N ARG A 36 12.76 8.07 -5.09
CA ARG A 36 12.10 7.86 -3.78
C ARG A 36 11.32 6.55 -3.78
N VAL A 37 11.53 5.75 -2.73
CA VAL A 37 10.90 4.44 -2.58
C VAL A 37 9.68 4.57 -1.69
N MET A 38 8.59 3.93 -2.09
CA MET A 38 7.42 3.71 -1.25
C MET A 38 7.09 2.22 -1.18
N ARG A 39 6.41 1.81 -0.11
CA ARG A 39 5.91 0.46 0.04
C ARG A 39 4.39 0.45 0.21
N VAL A 40 3.73 -0.40 -0.56
CA VAL A 40 2.30 -0.70 -0.38
C VAL A 40 2.16 -2.08 0.22
N ARG A 41 1.41 -2.20 1.33
CA ARG A 41 1.06 -3.50 1.92
C ARG A 41 -0.43 -3.72 1.84
N GLN A 42 -0.84 -4.79 1.19
CA GLN A 42 -2.22 -5.28 1.20
C GLN A 42 -2.31 -6.39 2.24
N ILE A 43 -3.18 -6.21 3.24
CA ILE A 43 -3.28 -7.08 4.40
C ILE A 43 -4.71 -7.59 4.46
N THR A 44 -4.84 -8.92 4.47
CA THR A 44 -6.14 -9.58 4.63
C THR A 44 -6.78 -9.20 5.96
N GLY A 45 -8.09 -9.33 6.03
CA GLY A 45 -8.81 -9.32 7.29
C GLY A 45 -9.78 -10.48 7.34
N GLN A 46 -10.64 -10.53 8.36
CA GLN A 46 -11.48 -11.68 8.64
C GLN A 46 -12.35 -12.15 7.46
N LEU A 47 -12.78 -11.23 6.61
CA LEU A 47 -13.60 -11.52 5.42
C LEU A 47 -12.78 -11.61 4.12
N ALA A 48 -11.62 -10.95 4.05
CA ALA A 48 -10.78 -10.93 2.86
C ALA A 48 -9.87 -12.16 2.81
N ARG A 49 -10.10 -13.06 1.85
CA ARG A 49 -9.34 -14.32 1.73
C ARG A 49 -8.39 -14.39 0.54
N ARG A 50 -8.32 -13.33 -0.26
CA ARG A 50 -7.49 -13.31 -1.47
C ARG A 50 -6.97 -11.90 -1.75
N ILE A 51 -5.68 -11.84 -1.97
CA ILE A 51 -4.99 -10.70 -2.56
C ILE A 51 -4.76 -11.03 -4.04
N VAL A 52 -5.11 -10.11 -4.92
CA VAL A 52 -4.82 -10.22 -6.36
C VAL A 52 -3.79 -9.17 -6.71
N CYS A 53 -2.67 -9.60 -7.29
CA CYS A 53 -1.62 -8.71 -7.77
C CYS A 53 -1.21 -9.15 -9.16
N HIS A 54 -1.15 -8.18 -10.07
CA HIS A 54 -0.72 -8.36 -11.45
C HIS A 54 0.67 -7.77 -11.70
N ALA A 55 1.22 -7.03 -10.72
CA ALA A 55 2.56 -6.47 -10.82
C ALA A 55 3.67 -7.51 -10.66
N ASN A 56 4.68 -7.37 -11.53
CA ASN A 56 5.95 -8.07 -11.50
C ASN A 56 7.09 -7.06 -11.27
N THR A 57 8.25 -7.59 -10.88
CA THR A 57 9.45 -6.74 -10.77
C THR A 57 9.87 -6.27 -12.16
N GLY A 58 10.07 -4.96 -12.30
CA GLY A 58 10.42 -4.32 -13.57
C GLY A 58 9.23 -3.66 -14.28
N ASP A 59 8.00 -3.98 -13.88
CA ASP A 59 6.81 -3.33 -14.43
C ASP A 59 6.80 -1.84 -14.06
N SER A 60 6.40 -1.01 -15.02
CA SER A 60 6.20 0.44 -14.85
C SER A 60 4.71 0.75 -14.82
N TYR A 61 4.33 1.67 -13.94
CA TYR A 61 2.95 2.09 -13.75
C TYR A 61 2.84 3.60 -13.77
N GLN A 62 1.78 4.11 -14.41
CA GLN A 62 1.37 5.50 -14.32
C GLN A 62 0.52 5.73 -13.07
N ARG A 63 0.43 7.00 -12.64
CA ARG A 63 -0.43 7.38 -11.53
C ARG A 63 -1.88 6.99 -11.83
N GLY A 64 -2.52 6.33 -10.88
CA GLY A 64 -3.91 5.88 -11.01
C GLY A 64 -4.08 4.50 -11.65
N GLU A 65 -3.03 3.92 -12.23
CA GLU A 65 -3.11 2.56 -12.78
C GLU A 65 -3.26 1.52 -11.67
N GLN A 66 -4.01 0.46 -11.99
CA GLN A 66 -4.28 -0.63 -11.06
C GLN A 66 -3.23 -1.73 -11.23
N PHE A 67 -2.51 -2.02 -10.15
CA PHE A 67 -1.59 -3.17 -10.09
C PHE A 67 -2.22 -4.40 -9.43
N GLY A 68 -3.40 -4.27 -8.81
CA GLY A 68 -4.01 -5.34 -8.04
C GLY A 68 -5.21 -4.89 -7.21
N MET A 69 -5.73 -5.79 -6.39
CA MET A 69 -6.88 -5.52 -5.53
C MET A 69 -6.94 -6.45 -4.31
N ILE A 70 -7.61 -5.97 -3.27
CA ILE A 70 -7.99 -6.75 -2.09
C ILE A 70 -9.43 -6.41 -1.70
N LYS A 71 -10.22 -7.42 -1.30
CA LYS A 71 -11.67 -7.29 -1.10
C LYS A 71 -12.03 -6.98 0.37
N LEU A 72 -13.33 -6.80 0.60
CA LEU A 72 -13.99 -6.35 1.84
C LEU A 72 -13.32 -6.77 3.15
N GLY A 73 -13.25 -5.83 4.10
CA GLY A 73 -12.74 -6.08 5.45
C GLY A 73 -11.23 -6.26 5.52
N SER A 74 -10.50 -5.75 4.53
CA SER A 74 -9.03 -5.73 4.47
C SER A 74 -8.45 -4.39 4.90
N ARG A 75 -7.12 -4.32 5.00
CA ARG A 75 -6.36 -3.09 5.19
C ARG A 75 -5.35 -2.91 4.07
N THR A 76 -5.16 -1.68 3.62
CA THR A 76 -4.03 -1.28 2.78
C THR A 76 -3.20 -0.25 3.53
N GLU A 77 -1.90 -0.46 3.60
CA GLU A 77 -0.95 0.47 4.19
C GLU A 77 -0.09 1.06 3.07
N LEU A 78 0.06 2.39 3.06
CA LEU A 78 1.06 3.10 2.29
C LEU A 78 2.16 3.54 3.26
N ILE A 79 3.39 3.12 2.99
CA ILE A 79 4.55 3.36 3.84
C ILE A 79 5.55 4.16 3.03
N ILE A 80 5.81 5.38 3.48
CA ILE A 80 6.70 6.34 2.83
C ILE A 80 7.81 6.68 3.84
N PRO A 81 9.09 6.59 3.45
CA PRO A 81 10.19 7.06 4.28
C PRO A 81 10.01 8.54 4.65
N ARG A 82 10.28 8.88 5.91
CA ARG A 82 10.25 10.27 6.34
C ARG A 82 11.52 10.96 5.83
N GLU A 83 11.37 11.73 4.77
CA GLU A 83 12.44 12.46 4.09
C GLU A 83 12.10 13.95 4.03
N GLU A 84 13.09 14.78 3.72
CA GLU A 84 12.89 16.21 3.49
C GLU A 84 11.92 16.46 2.33
N GLY A 85 11.11 17.51 2.46
CA GLY A 85 10.07 17.86 1.49
C GLY A 85 8.79 17.01 1.56
N LEU A 86 8.73 15.92 2.34
CA LEU A 86 7.50 15.13 2.45
C LEU A 86 6.41 15.88 3.20
N GLU A 87 5.33 16.22 2.52
CA GLU A 87 4.12 16.83 3.06
C GLU A 87 2.94 15.86 2.97
N LEU A 88 2.27 15.60 4.10
CA LEU A 88 1.00 14.87 4.13
C LEU A 88 -0.13 15.83 3.77
N VAL A 89 -0.99 15.43 2.83
CA VAL A 89 -2.16 16.23 2.40
C VAL A 89 -3.48 15.65 2.92
N VAL A 90 -3.40 14.72 3.87
CA VAL A 90 -4.54 14.09 4.51
C VAL A 90 -4.34 14.00 6.03
N GLU A 91 -5.45 13.92 6.75
CA GLU A 91 -5.48 13.74 8.20
C GLU A 91 -6.17 12.42 8.57
N ILE A 92 -6.03 12.01 9.84
CA ILE A 92 -6.73 10.84 10.37
C ILE A 92 -8.25 11.03 10.20
N GLY A 93 -8.90 10.02 9.62
CA GLY A 93 -10.33 10.05 9.31
C GLY A 93 -10.67 10.56 7.91
N THR A 94 -9.69 11.07 7.15
CA THR A 94 -9.90 11.46 5.75
C THR A 94 -10.33 10.25 4.92
N LYS A 95 -11.44 10.39 4.19
CA LYS A 95 -11.86 9.38 3.21
C LYS A 95 -11.00 9.51 1.95
N VAL A 96 -10.43 8.39 1.52
CA VAL A 96 -9.59 8.32 0.32
C VAL A 96 -10.18 7.36 -0.70
N GLN A 97 -9.87 7.59 -1.97
CA GLN A 97 -10.23 6.76 -3.10
C GLN A 97 -8.95 6.28 -3.80
N ALA A 98 -8.88 4.98 -4.06
CA ALA A 98 -7.76 4.37 -4.75
C ALA A 98 -7.58 4.97 -6.15
N GLY A 99 -6.34 5.29 -6.50
CA GLY A 99 -5.97 5.82 -7.81
C GLY A 99 -6.25 7.31 -8.04
N SER A 100 -6.96 8.01 -7.14
CA SER A 100 -7.29 9.43 -7.31
C SER A 100 -6.96 10.32 -6.11
N SER A 101 -7.09 9.83 -4.88
CA SER A 101 -6.73 10.63 -3.70
C SER A 101 -5.22 10.78 -3.58
N ILE A 102 -4.77 12.02 -3.48
CA ILE A 102 -3.39 12.35 -3.09
C ILE A 102 -3.31 12.23 -1.57
N ILE A 103 -2.34 11.45 -1.08
CA ILE A 103 -2.12 11.20 0.37
C ILE A 103 -0.91 12.01 0.87
N ALA A 104 0.11 12.14 0.02
CA ALA A 104 1.29 12.92 0.29
C ALA A 104 1.85 13.50 -1.01
N ARG A 105 2.63 14.56 -0.90
CA ARG A 105 3.45 15.13 -1.97
C ARG A 105 4.84 15.43 -1.44
N TYR A 106 5.79 15.52 -2.34
CA TYR A 106 7.07 16.13 -2.04
C TYR A 106 7.03 17.57 -2.52
N VAL A 107 7.37 18.51 -1.64
CA VAL A 107 7.62 19.91 -1.97
C VAL A 107 9.13 20.09 -2.13
N ASP A 108 9.50 20.88 -3.13
CA ASP A 108 10.88 21.33 -3.34
C ASP A 108 11.23 22.49 -2.38
#